data_AF-A0A7K8Z8C4-F1
#
_entry.id   AF-A0A7K8Z8C4-F1
#
_cell.length_a   1.000
_cell.length_b   1.000
_cell.length_c   1.000
_cell.angle_alpha   90.00
_cell.angle_beta   90.00
_cell.angle_gamma   90.00
#
_symmetry.space_group_name_H-M   'P 1'
#
loop_
_entity.id
_entity.type
_entity.pdbx_description
1 polymer ?
#
loop_
_entity_poly.entity_id
_entity_poly.type
_entity_poly.pdbx_seq_one_letter_code
_entity_poly.pdbx_strand_id
1 'polypeptide(L)'
;MWTAWCVVMYFFGARAAITQTSSLVLREDEKATLKCNQNNGHNSMFWYMQQPGKGLELIYYSIGTNDKREGDIPHGFQANRPSLADFDLDILSVKMNNSAVYFCASSLDTILQSHLLSLHK
;
A
#
# COMPACT_ATOMS: atom_id res chain seq x y z
N MET A 1 51.36 -8.66 7.28
CA MET A 1 50.68 -8.71 5.97
C MET A 1 49.58 -9.77 6.00
N TRP A 2 48.52 -9.57 6.79
CA TRP A 2 47.31 -10.44 6.86
C TRP A 2 46.13 -9.59 7.39
N THR A 3 45.67 -8.61 6.61
CA THR A 3 44.47 -7.81 6.91
C THR A 3 43.57 -7.77 5.69
N ALA A 4 43.00 -8.92 5.35
CA ALA A 4 41.91 -9.05 4.41
C ALA A 4 41.30 -10.42 4.68
N TRP A 5 39.99 -10.58 4.52
CA TRP A 5 39.27 -11.87 4.52
C TRP A 5 38.39 -12.28 5.71
N CYS A 6 37.94 -11.40 6.63
CA CYS A 6 36.95 -11.85 7.64
C CYS A 6 35.70 -11.01 7.89
N VAL A 7 35.47 -9.86 7.26
CA VAL A 7 34.16 -9.19 7.44
C VAL A 7 33.68 -8.55 6.15
N VAL A 8 33.59 -9.34 5.08
CA VAL A 8 32.57 -9.05 4.07
C VAL A 8 31.27 -9.66 4.59
N MET A 9 30.65 -8.98 5.56
CA MET A 9 29.23 -9.17 5.84
C MET A 9 28.50 -8.57 4.65
N TYR A 10 28.41 -9.34 3.56
CA TYR A 10 27.42 -9.10 2.53
C TYR A 10 26.08 -9.11 3.26
N PHE A 11 25.54 -7.92 3.53
CA PHE A 11 24.15 -7.76 3.86
C PHE A 11 23.36 -8.24 2.62
N PHE A 12 23.13 -9.54 2.53
CA PHE A 12 21.98 -10.09 1.81
C PHE A 12 20.74 -9.71 2.62
N GLY A 13 20.43 -8.42 2.66
CA GLY A 13 19.13 -7.95 3.07
C GLY A 13 18.13 -8.50 2.07
N ALA A 14 17.34 -9.50 2.49
CA ALA A 14 16.21 -9.96 1.71
C ALA A 14 15.32 -8.74 1.40
N ARG A 15 15.08 -8.53 0.11
CA ARG A 15 14.36 -7.38 -0.45
C ARG A 15 12.94 -7.39 0.09
N ALA A 16 12.49 -6.29 0.72
CA ALA A 16 11.11 -6.16 1.16
C ALA A 16 10.16 -6.33 -0.05
N ALA A 17 9.18 -7.24 0.06
CA ALA A 17 8.21 -7.54 -1.00
C ALA A 17 7.35 -6.32 -1.37
N ILE A 18 7.04 -5.49 -0.35
CA ILE A 18 6.32 -4.23 -0.47
C ILE A 18 7.09 -3.17 0.34
N THR A 19 7.29 -2.00 -0.26
CA THR A 19 7.85 -0.81 0.39
C THR A 19 6.83 0.32 0.27
N GLN A 20 6.54 1.02 1.36
CA GLN A 20 5.59 2.13 1.36
C GLN A 20 6.05 3.30 2.22
N THR A 21 5.39 4.46 2.09
CA THR A 21 5.60 5.60 2.99
C THR A 21 5.39 5.16 4.45
N SER A 22 6.38 5.37 5.32
CA SER A 22 6.38 4.86 6.69
C SER A 22 5.40 5.62 7.61
N SER A 23 5.52 6.94 7.69
CA SER A 23 4.63 7.78 8.48
C SER A 23 4.65 9.21 7.96
N LEU A 24 3.54 9.92 8.15
CA LEU A 24 3.39 11.34 7.86
C LEU A 24 2.61 12.00 9.00
N VAL A 25 3.02 13.21 9.37
CA VAL A 25 2.29 14.07 10.31
C VAL A 25 1.99 15.35 9.54
N LEU A 26 0.70 15.62 9.35
CA LEU A 26 0.20 16.66 8.46
C LEU A 26 -0.82 17.52 9.19
N ARG A 27 -1.01 18.75 8.70
CA ARG A 27 -2.09 19.64 9.15
C ARG A 27 -3.36 19.36 8.35
N GLU A 28 -4.50 19.77 8.88
CA GLU A 28 -5.75 19.74 8.11
C GLU A 28 -5.61 20.55 6.81
N ASP A 29 -6.34 20.12 5.79
CA ASP A 29 -6.35 20.67 4.43
C ASP A 29 -5.06 20.53 3.62
N GLU A 30 -3.98 20.00 4.20
CA GLU A 30 -2.79 19.63 3.45
C GLU A 30 -3.06 18.47 2.49
N LYS A 31 -2.23 18.39 1.45
CA LYS A 31 -2.21 17.27 0.50
C LYS A 31 -1.01 16.40 0.79
N ALA A 32 -1.15 15.10 0.55
CA ALA A 32 -0.05 14.16 0.67
C ALA A 32 -0.16 13.03 -0.33
N THR A 33 0.96 12.38 -0.60
CA THR A 33 1.03 11.17 -1.43
C THR A 33 1.66 10.05 -0.62
N LEU A 34 0.93 8.96 -0.45
CA LEU A 34 1.46 7.71 0.05
C LEU A 34 2.01 6.91 -1.14
N LYS A 35 3.29 6.57 -1.08
CA LYS A 35 3.98 5.78 -2.09
C LYS A 35 3.87 4.31 -1.74
N CYS A 36 3.67 3.45 -2.72
CA CYS A 36 3.85 2.02 -2.57
C CYS A 36 4.54 1.41 -3.78
N ASN A 37 5.55 0.59 -3.51
CA ASN A 37 6.30 -0.17 -4.50
C ASN A 37 6.35 -1.66 -4.11
N GLN A 38 6.27 -2.56 -5.10
CA GLN A 38 6.42 -4.01 -4.93
C GLN A 38 7.45 -4.58 -5.92
N ASN A 39 8.10 -5.69 -5.54
CA ASN A 39 9.10 -6.37 -6.38
C ASN A 39 8.80 -7.85 -6.67
N ASN A 40 7.57 -8.29 -6.40
CA ASN A 40 7.06 -9.64 -6.66
C ASN A 40 6.49 -9.84 -8.07
N GLY A 41 6.37 -8.78 -8.88
CA GLY A 41 5.74 -8.86 -10.21
C GLY A 41 4.23 -9.13 -10.15
N HIS A 42 3.59 -8.82 -9.02
CA HIS A 42 2.16 -8.96 -8.83
C HIS A 42 1.36 -8.02 -9.75
N ASN A 43 0.29 -8.55 -10.36
CA ASN A 43 -0.60 -7.76 -11.21
C ASN A 43 -1.46 -6.81 -10.36
N SER A 44 -2.01 -7.33 -9.26
CA SER A 44 -2.95 -6.60 -8.42
C SER A 44 -2.25 -5.86 -7.29
N MET A 45 -2.68 -4.64 -6.99
CA MET A 45 -2.27 -3.87 -5.82
C MET A 45 -3.48 -3.19 -5.17
N PHE A 46 -3.38 -2.96 -3.87
CA PHE A 46 -4.48 -2.50 -3.03
C PHE A 46 -3.99 -1.45 -2.04
N TRP A 47 -4.85 -0.48 -1.75
CA TRP A 47 -4.71 0.46 -0.66
C TRP A 47 -5.86 0.28 0.32
N TYR A 48 -5.52 0.01 1.58
CA TYR A 48 -6.48 -0.08 2.68
C TYR A 48 -6.22 1.02 3.71
N MET A 49 -7.27 1.44 4.38
CA MET A 49 -7.21 2.26 5.58
C MET A 49 -7.69 1.45 6.79
N GLN A 50 -7.02 1.60 7.93
CA GLN A 50 -7.47 1.07 9.21
C GLN A 50 -7.52 2.20 10.23
N GLN A 51 -8.73 2.63 10.58
CA GLN A 51 -8.94 3.52 11.72
C GLN A 51 -8.87 2.73 13.04
N PRO A 52 -8.51 3.37 14.17
CA PRO A 52 -8.52 2.73 15.48
C PRO A 52 -9.89 2.08 15.79
N GLY A 53 -9.88 0.80 16.13
CA GLY A 53 -11.10 0.05 16.48
C GLY A 53 -11.98 -0.37 15.30
N LYS A 54 -11.55 -0.13 14.04
CA LYS A 54 -12.25 -0.59 12.83
C LYS A 54 -11.50 -1.70 12.10
N GLY A 55 -12.21 -2.38 11.21
CA GLY A 55 -11.61 -3.30 10.24
C GLY A 55 -10.82 -2.58 9.15
N LEU A 56 -10.23 -3.36 8.24
CA LEU A 56 -9.64 -2.82 7.01
C LEU A 56 -10.76 -2.38 6.07
N GLU A 57 -10.68 -1.15 5.58
CA GLU A 57 -11.58 -0.58 4.58
C GLU A 57 -10.78 -0.34 3.29
N LEU A 58 -11.28 -0.85 2.15
CA LEU A 58 -10.57 -0.72 0.87
C LEU A 58 -10.76 0.70 0.31
N ILE A 59 -9.67 1.39 -0.01
CA ILE A 59 -9.72 2.73 -0.61
C ILE A 59 -9.74 2.60 -2.14
N TYR A 60 -8.73 1.94 -2.70
CA TYR A 60 -8.58 1.67 -4.12
C TYR A 60 -7.86 0.35 -4.34
N TYR A 61 -8.13 -0.27 -5.48
CA TYR A 61 -7.35 -1.38 -5.99
C TYR A 61 -7.05 -1.21 -7.47
N SER A 62 -6.14 -2.02 -7.98
CA SER A 62 -5.70 -2.00 -9.37
C SER A 62 -5.34 -3.42 -9.77
N ILE A 63 -5.70 -3.85 -10.98
CA ILE A 63 -5.36 -5.16 -11.53
C ILE A 63 -4.26 -5.10 -12.60
N GLY A 64 -3.66 -3.93 -12.83
CA GLY A 64 -2.60 -3.75 -13.82
C GLY A 64 -2.19 -2.29 -14.00
N THR A 65 -1.19 -2.04 -14.84
CA THR A 65 -0.70 -0.69 -15.13
C THR A 65 -1.81 0.20 -15.70
N ASN A 66 -1.86 1.46 -15.25
CA ASN A 66 -2.89 2.46 -15.61
C ASN A 66 -4.34 2.08 -15.23
N ASP A 67 -4.53 1.04 -14.44
CA ASP A 67 -5.84 0.67 -13.86
C ASP A 67 -5.93 1.19 -12.42
N LYS A 68 -7.09 1.74 -12.07
CA LYS A 68 -7.47 2.08 -10.70
C LYS A 68 -8.98 1.91 -10.56
N ARG A 69 -9.39 1.29 -9.46
CA ARG A 69 -10.77 0.92 -9.19
C ARG A 69 -11.10 1.30 -7.77
N GLU A 70 -12.25 1.94 -7.60
CA GLU A 70 -12.73 2.39 -6.31
C GLU A 70 -13.03 1.19 -5.40
N GLY A 71 -12.66 1.34 -4.12
CA GLY A 71 -13.02 0.41 -3.05
C GLY A 71 -14.29 0.85 -2.32
N ASP A 72 -14.33 0.53 -1.02
CA ASP A 72 -15.41 0.87 -0.12
C ASP A 72 -15.44 2.38 0.21
N ILE A 73 -14.27 3.03 0.28
CA ILE A 73 -14.10 4.41 0.76
C ILE A 73 -13.17 5.26 -0.15
N PRO A 74 -13.49 5.44 -1.44
CA PRO A 74 -12.61 6.15 -2.39
C PRO A 74 -12.59 7.68 -2.19
N HIS A 75 -13.60 8.25 -1.53
CA HIS A 75 -13.79 9.70 -1.42
C HIS A 75 -12.65 10.38 -0.64
N GLY A 76 -12.15 11.49 -1.18
CA GLY A 76 -11.02 12.23 -0.59
C GLY A 76 -9.65 11.69 -1.01
N PHE A 77 -9.62 10.62 -1.80
CA PHE A 77 -8.38 10.01 -2.29
C PHE A 77 -8.35 9.95 -3.83
N GLN A 78 -7.13 9.85 -4.37
CA GLN A 78 -6.90 9.59 -5.79
C GLN A 78 -5.75 8.60 -5.94
N ALA A 79 -6.02 7.45 -6.56
CA ALA A 79 -4.98 6.47 -6.86
C ALA A 79 -4.26 6.76 -8.19
N ASN A 80 -2.99 6.37 -8.27
CA ASN A 80 -2.18 6.39 -9.49
C ASN A 80 -1.35 5.11 -9.61
N ARG A 81 -1.47 4.40 -10.74
CA ARG A 81 -0.77 3.13 -11.02
C ARG A 81 0.11 3.24 -12.26
N PRO A 82 1.28 3.91 -12.18
CA PRO A 82 2.12 4.15 -13.35
C PRO A 82 2.85 2.89 -13.85
N SER A 83 2.99 1.84 -13.02
CA SER A 83 3.64 0.58 -13.37
C SER A 83 3.05 -0.59 -12.58
N LEU A 84 3.41 -1.83 -12.92
CA LEU A 84 3.06 -2.98 -12.08
C LEU A 84 3.74 -2.90 -10.70
N ALA A 85 4.90 -2.26 -10.60
CA ALA A 85 5.63 -2.14 -9.35
C ALA A 85 5.03 -1.06 -8.45
N ASP A 86 4.46 0.01 -9.00
CA ASP A 86 4.10 1.21 -8.24
C ASP A 86 2.59 1.43 -8.17
N PHE A 87 2.09 1.73 -6.97
CA PHE A 87 0.70 2.15 -6.74
C PHE A 87 0.63 3.25 -5.70
N ASP A 88 0.51 4.50 -6.14
CA ASP A 88 0.47 5.67 -5.27
C ASP A 88 -0.96 6.04 -4.89
N LEU A 89 -1.12 6.61 -3.70
CA LEU A 89 -2.39 7.14 -3.20
C LEU A 89 -2.22 8.59 -2.75
N ASP A 90 -2.87 9.50 -3.45
CA ASP A 90 -2.96 10.90 -3.07
C ASP A 90 -4.13 11.12 -2.11
N ILE A 91 -3.86 11.84 -1.03
CA ILE A 91 -4.85 12.39 -0.12
C ILE A 91 -5.13 13.83 -0.57
N LEU A 92 -6.34 14.08 -1.05
CA LEU A 92 -6.70 15.33 -1.74
C LEU A 92 -6.84 16.53 -0.79
N SER A 93 -7.21 16.27 0.46
CA SER A 93 -7.33 17.24 1.55
C SER A 93 -7.41 16.45 2.86
N VAL A 94 -6.39 16.58 3.71
CA VAL A 94 -6.32 15.86 4.98
C VAL A 94 -7.36 16.38 5.96
N LYS A 95 -8.09 15.47 6.59
CA LYS A 95 -9.05 15.72 7.68
C LYS A 95 -8.73 14.82 8.88
N MET A 96 -9.29 15.12 10.05
CA MET A 96 -9.10 14.27 11.25
C MET A 96 -9.43 12.79 11.03
N ASN A 97 -10.44 12.48 10.19
CA ASN A 97 -10.82 11.11 9.87
C ASN A 97 -9.77 10.37 9.01
N ASN A 98 -8.81 11.07 8.41
CA ASN A 98 -7.69 10.46 7.70
C ASN A 98 -6.57 10.00 8.65
N SER A 99 -6.67 10.27 9.96
CA SER A 99 -5.72 9.76 10.96
C SER A 99 -5.96 8.26 11.17
N ALA A 100 -5.14 7.45 10.50
CA ALA A 100 -5.29 6.01 10.40
C ALA A 100 -3.95 5.35 10.02
N VAL A 101 -3.92 4.02 10.09
CA VAL A 101 -2.84 3.24 9.47
C VAL A 101 -3.24 2.93 8.03
N TYR A 102 -2.33 3.13 7.09
CA TYR A 102 -2.54 2.83 5.68
C TYR A 102 -1.71 1.61 5.28
N PHE A 103 -2.33 0.67 4.57
CA PHE A 103 -1.69 -0.56 4.14
C PHE A 103 -1.73 -0.69 2.62
N CYS A 104 -0.55 -0.81 2.03
CA CYS A 104 -0.41 -1.30 0.66
C CYS A 104 -0.25 -2.82 0.65
N ALA A 105 -0.97 -3.49 -0.24
CA ALA A 105 -0.86 -4.92 -0.47
C ALA A 105 -0.77 -5.22 -1.98
N SER A 106 -0.27 -6.41 -2.33
CA SER A 106 -0.18 -6.86 -3.73
C SER A 106 -0.49 -8.35 -3.85
N SER A 107 -1.03 -8.77 -5.01
CA SER A 107 -1.35 -10.17 -5.30
C SER A 107 -1.11 -10.53 -6.77
N LEU A 108 -0.66 -11.75 -7.03
CA LEU A 108 -0.53 -12.29 -8.38
C LEU A 108 -1.91 -12.43 -9.06
N ASP A 109 -2.88 -12.98 -8.32
CA ASP A 109 -4.24 -13.25 -8.77
C ASP A 109 -5.26 -12.43 -7.99
N THR A 110 -6.30 -11.94 -8.68
CA THR A 110 -7.47 -11.36 -8.03
C THR A 110 -8.40 -12.51 -7.67
N ILE A 111 -8.25 -13.11 -6.49
CA ILE A 111 -9.44 -13.65 -5.84
C ILE A 111 -10.26 -12.42 -5.49
N LEU A 112 -11.19 -12.04 -6.37
CA LEU A 112 -12.27 -11.14 -6.01
C LEU A 112 -12.84 -11.73 -4.72
N GLN A 113 -12.67 -11.03 -3.60
CA GLN A 113 -13.32 -11.37 -2.34
C GLN A 113 -14.82 -11.11 -2.52
N SER A 114 -15.43 -11.92 -3.38
CA SER A 114 -16.86 -12.06 -3.52
C SER A 114 -17.32 -12.77 -2.25
N HIS A 115 -17.89 -11.99 -1.34
CA HIS A 115 -18.83 -12.49 -0.34
C HIS A 115 -18.35 -13.49 0.74
N LEU A 116 -17.05 -13.69 0.98
CA LEU A 116 -16.59 -14.57 2.08
C LEU A 116 -16.36 -13.84 3.42
N LEU A 117 -17.23 -12.90 3.79
CA LEU A 117 -17.29 -12.36 5.16
C LEU A 117 -18.59 -12.72 5.91
N SER A 118 -19.36 -13.71 5.46
CA SER A 118 -20.56 -14.17 6.20
C SER A 118 -20.67 -15.68 6.37
N LEU A 119 -19.58 -16.34 6.79
CA LEU A 119 -19.67 -17.68 7.38
C LEU A 119 -18.67 -17.82 8.53
N HIS A 120 -18.87 -17.03 9.58
CA HIS A 120 -18.64 -17.49 10.96
C HIS A 120 -19.84 -17.01 11.78
N LYS A 121 -20.78 -17.94 11.95
CA LYS A 121 -21.87 -17.87 12.93
C LYS A 121 -21.34 -18.41 14.26
#